data_AF-A0A353LTK5-F1
#
_entry.id   AF-A0A353LTK5-F1
#
_cell.length_a   1.000
_cell.length_b   1.000
_cell.length_c   1.000
_cell.angle_alpha   90.00
_cell.angle_beta   90.00
_cell.angle_gamma   90.00
#
_symmetry.space_group_name_H-M   'P 1'
#
loop_
_entity.id
_entity.type
_entity.pdbx_description
1 polymer ?
#
loop_
_entity_poly.entity_id
_entity_poly.type
_entity_poly.pdbx_seq_one_letter_code
_entity_poly.pdbx_strand_id
1 'polypeptide(L)'
;MARIVCVEDEQDIREDVAEVLAEAGHEVTQAENGRRGLETIVAVQPDLVLSDITMPDMDGHQLLVELRESHPELGDIPFIFLTALADRKDQITGRQLGADDYLTKPIDFEMMMVVVESKLEKQRHIQAQRDRQLLKLYTALTNTEHLIPTANPAAAGRAAAPAMAPMTIVSVCNAEIDLTALHTALKEEGHAVFAFCSGREFLDQASRLDPDILLIGFNTTDLQAPLVVNMLRRETGRTYPVILLMPPDMPDFPVDNTMRGFDAKIRAPVDKAAMLQQIRDIISIANDDADDLMAAL
;
A
#
# COMPACT_ATOMS: atom_id res chain seq x y z
N MET A 1 5.66 -10.85 3.56
CA MET A 1 4.78 -11.17 4.70
C MET A 1 3.35 -10.88 4.27
N ALA A 2 2.47 -11.87 4.35
CA ALA A 2 1.04 -11.71 4.06
C ALA A 2 0.22 -11.94 5.33
N ARG A 3 -0.97 -11.35 5.41
CA ARG A 3 -1.95 -11.57 6.49
C ARG A 3 -2.90 -12.67 6.06
N ILE A 4 -2.97 -13.75 6.83
CA ILE A 4 -3.77 -14.92 6.51
C ILE A 4 -4.76 -15.17 7.64
N VAL A 5 -6.03 -15.40 7.30
CA VAL A 5 -7.03 -15.88 8.26
C VAL A 5 -7.20 -17.38 8.11
N CYS A 6 -7.06 -18.12 9.20
CA CYS A 6 -7.33 -19.56 9.27
C CYS A 6 -8.60 -19.79 10.09
N VAL A 7 -9.64 -20.34 9.45
CA VAL A 7 -10.92 -20.67 10.06
C VAL A 7 -11.08 -22.19 10.11
N GLU A 8 -11.07 -22.76 11.30
CA GLU A 8 -11.10 -24.21 11.53
C GLU A 8 -11.65 -24.48 12.93
N ASP A 9 -12.58 -25.42 13.09
CA ASP A 9 -13.21 -25.69 14.38
C ASP A 9 -12.38 -26.64 15.25
N GLU A 10 -11.64 -27.56 14.65
CA GLU A 10 -10.69 -28.43 15.36
C GLU A 10 -9.44 -27.65 15.77
N GLN A 11 -9.27 -27.43 17.08
CA GLN A 11 -8.17 -26.62 17.64
C GLN A 11 -6.78 -27.10 17.20
N ASP A 12 -6.53 -28.41 17.27
CA ASP A 12 -5.22 -28.99 16.93
C ASP A 12 -4.87 -28.71 15.45
N ILE A 13 -5.83 -28.91 14.52
CA ILE A 13 -5.62 -28.64 13.09
C ILE A 13 -5.40 -27.15 12.84
N ARG A 14 -6.18 -26.29 13.51
CA ARG A 14 -6.07 -24.83 13.37
C ARG A 14 -4.71 -24.33 13.85
N GLU A 15 -4.21 -24.86 14.96
CA GLU A 15 -2.90 -24.52 15.52
C GLU A 15 -1.76 -25.00 14.62
N ASP A 16 -1.81 -26.24 14.13
CA ASP A 16 -0.80 -26.79 13.21
C ASP A 16 -0.71 -25.97 11.90
N VAL A 17 -1.86 -25.63 11.30
CA VAL A 17 -1.91 -24.80 10.08
C VAL A 17 -1.35 -23.41 10.35
N ALA A 18 -1.71 -22.80 11.48
CA ALA A 18 -1.24 -21.48 11.83
C ALA A 18 0.27 -21.45 12.12
N GLU A 19 0.81 -22.48 12.79
CA GLU A 19 2.23 -22.62 13.05
C GLU A 19 3.03 -22.71 11.75
N VAL A 20 2.65 -23.61 10.84
CA VAL A 20 3.32 -23.79 9.54
C VAL A 20 3.34 -22.48 8.72
N LEU A 21 2.21 -21.75 8.69
CA LEU A 21 2.12 -20.48 7.98
C LEU A 21 2.94 -19.37 8.64
N ALA A 22 2.99 -19.35 9.98
CA ALA A 22 3.79 -18.39 10.73
C ALA A 22 5.30 -18.65 10.55
N GLU A 23 5.73 -19.91 10.55
CA GLU A 23 7.11 -20.31 10.25
C GLU A 23 7.54 -19.89 8.83
N ALA A 24 6.61 -19.87 7.88
CA ALA A 24 6.83 -19.35 6.53
C ALA A 24 6.90 -17.80 6.45
N GLY A 25 6.72 -17.09 7.56
CA GLY A 25 6.85 -15.64 7.65
C GLY A 25 5.55 -14.87 7.34
N HIS A 26 4.40 -15.51 7.50
CA HIS A 26 3.09 -14.88 7.38
C HIS A 26 2.52 -14.50 8.76
N GLU A 27 1.65 -13.49 8.77
CA GLU A 27 0.89 -13.11 9.96
C GLU A 27 -0.45 -13.86 9.93
N VAL A 28 -0.68 -14.73 10.92
CA VAL A 28 -1.86 -15.60 10.92
C VAL A 28 -2.82 -15.19 12.03
N THR A 29 -4.08 -14.91 11.66
CA THR A 29 -5.17 -14.74 12.62
C THR A 29 -6.10 -15.95 12.57
N GLN A 30 -6.39 -16.54 13.72
CA GLN A 30 -7.18 -17.75 13.84
C GLN A 30 -8.64 -17.46 14.19
N ALA A 31 -9.57 -18.27 13.68
CA ALA A 31 -10.98 -18.27 14.05
C ALA A 31 -11.52 -19.69 14.20
N GLU A 32 -12.36 -19.92 15.21
CA GLU A 32 -12.84 -21.24 15.62
C GLU A 32 -14.14 -21.70 14.93
N ASN A 33 -14.77 -20.86 14.12
CA ASN A 33 -15.98 -21.19 13.35
C ASN A 33 -16.24 -20.13 12.27
N GLY A 34 -17.19 -20.40 11.36
CA GLY A 34 -17.51 -19.49 10.26
C GLY A 34 -17.91 -18.09 10.70
N ARG A 35 -18.69 -17.94 11.79
CA ARG A 35 -19.14 -16.62 12.27
C ARG A 35 -17.98 -15.77 12.79
N ARG A 36 -17.11 -16.37 13.60
CA ARG A 36 -15.86 -15.73 14.06
C ARG A 36 -14.93 -15.46 12.89
N GLY A 37 -14.89 -16.36 11.92
CA GLY A 37 -14.18 -16.20 10.66
C GLY A 37 -14.61 -14.92 9.94
N LEU A 38 -15.91 -14.73 9.73
CA LEU A 38 -16.45 -13.53 9.07
C LEU A 38 -16.07 -12.24 9.81
N GLU A 39 -16.28 -12.19 11.13
CA GLU A 39 -15.90 -11.04 11.97
C GLU A 39 -14.40 -10.70 11.83
N THR A 40 -13.57 -11.75 11.83
CA THR A 40 -12.10 -11.63 11.75
C THR A 40 -11.67 -11.15 10.37
N ILE A 41 -12.24 -11.72 9.30
CA ILE A 41 -11.94 -11.33 7.91
C ILE A 41 -12.26 -9.86 7.68
N VAL A 42 -13.41 -9.38 8.17
CA VAL A 42 -13.81 -7.97 8.02
C VAL A 42 -12.90 -7.03 8.82
N ALA A 43 -12.49 -7.43 10.02
CA ALA A 43 -11.63 -6.61 10.88
C ALA A 43 -10.18 -6.53 10.35
N VAL A 44 -9.63 -7.66 9.91
CA VAL A 44 -8.22 -7.75 9.51
C VAL A 44 -8.01 -7.41 8.04
N GLN A 45 -9.01 -7.67 7.17
CA GLN A 45 -8.89 -7.59 5.71
C GLN A 45 -7.65 -8.35 5.20
N PRO A 46 -7.63 -9.68 5.35
CA PRO A 46 -6.46 -10.50 5.04
C PRO A 46 -6.16 -10.55 3.54
N ASP A 47 -4.93 -10.96 3.23
CA ASP A 47 -4.49 -11.24 1.86
C ASP A 47 -4.96 -12.63 1.39
N LEU A 48 -5.30 -13.54 2.30
CA LEU A 48 -5.81 -14.88 1.97
C LEU A 48 -6.64 -15.46 3.13
N VAL A 49 -7.65 -16.27 2.80
CA VAL A 49 -8.43 -17.04 3.77
C VAL A 49 -8.28 -18.54 3.51
N LEU A 50 -7.95 -19.28 4.57
CA LEU A 50 -8.06 -20.74 4.65
C LEU A 50 -9.25 -21.04 5.55
N SER A 51 -10.22 -21.81 5.06
CA SER A 51 -11.40 -22.17 5.84
C SER A 51 -11.71 -23.65 5.72
N ASP A 52 -11.98 -24.31 6.83
CA ASP A 52 -12.68 -25.59 6.79
C ASP A 52 -14.07 -25.43 6.17
N ILE A 53 -14.57 -26.52 5.58
CA ILE A 53 -15.94 -26.59 5.08
C ILE A 53 -16.90 -26.96 6.21
N THR A 54 -16.58 -27.97 7.02
CA THR A 54 -17.52 -28.62 7.93
C THR A 54 -17.39 -28.06 9.34
N MET A 55 -17.92 -26.86 9.55
CA MET A 55 -17.91 -26.20 10.86
C MET A 55 -19.32 -26.10 11.47
N PRO A 56 -19.44 -26.04 12.80
CA PRO A 56 -20.70 -25.76 13.47
C PRO A 56 -21.19 -24.33 13.21
N ASP A 57 -22.50 -24.12 13.33
CA ASP A 57 -23.25 -22.86 13.17
C ASP A 57 -23.24 -22.24 11.77
N MET A 58 -22.05 -21.98 11.22
CA MET A 58 -21.82 -21.43 9.88
C MET A 58 -20.71 -22.25 9.23
N ASP A 59 -21.09 -22.98 8.17
CA ASP A 59 -20.15 -23.77 7.38
C ASP A 59 -19.28 -22.88 6.47
N GLY A 60 -18.21 -23.44 5.90
CA GLY A 60 -17.29 -22.69 5.06
C GLY A 60 -17.94 -22.14 3.78
N HIS A 61 -18.93 -22.83 3.23
CA HIS A 61 -19.65 -22.35 2.05
C HIS A 61 -20.54 -21.16 2.39
N GLN A 62 -21.24 -21.20 3.51
CA GLN A 62 -22.03 -20.10 4.04
C GLN A 62 -21.15 -18.88 4.34
N LEU A 63 -19.99 -19.10 4.98
CA LEU A 63 -19.00 -18.05 5.20
C LEU A 63 -18.58 -17.37 3.89
N LEU A 64 -18.23 -18.15 2.86
CA LEU A 64 -17.83 -17.60 1.56
C LEU A 64 -18.97 -16.81 0.92
N VAL A 65 -20.19 -17.35 0.90
CA VAL A 65 -21.36 -16.67 0.31
C VAL A 65 -21.64 -15.36 1.05
N GLU A 66 -21.71 -15.39 2.38
CA GLU A 66 -22.00 -14.21 3.19
C GLU A 66 -20.91 -13.14 3.05
N LEU A 67 -19.64 -13.54 3.00
CA LEU A 67 -18.52 -12.64 2.73
C LEU A 67 -18.66 -11.96 1.35
N ARG A 68 -18.99 -12.72 0.30
CA ARG A 68 -19.11 -12.18 -1.07
C ARG A 68 -20.34 -11.30 -1.25
N GLU A 69 -21.44 -11.60 -0.57
CA GLU A 69 -22.68 -10.81 -0.66
C GLU A 69 -22.64 -9.55 0.20
N SER A 70 -22.11 -9.64 1.43
CA SER A 70 -22.14 -8.54 2.39
C SER A 70 -20.94 -7.60 2.30
N HIS A 71 -19.81 -8.09 1.79
CA HIS A 71 -18.54 -7.36 1.72
C HIS A 71 -17.92 -7.45 0.31
N PRO A 72 -18.57 -6.84 -0.71
CA PRO A 72 -18.07 -6.88 -2.09
C PRO A 72 -16.66 -6.29 -2.25
N GLU A 73 -16.26 -5.37 -1.38
CA GLU A 73 -14.90 -4.80 -1.31
C GLU A 73 -13.83 -5.85 -0.95
N LEU A 74 -14.22 -6.94 -0.29
CA LEU A 74 -13.36 -8.08 0.06
C LEU A 74 -13.48 -9.24 -0.94
N GLY A 75 -14.21 -9.04 -2.04
CA GLY A 75 -14.49 -10.06 -3.05
C GLY A 75 -13.25 -10.61 -3.77
N ASP A 76 -12.17 -9.83 -3.81
CA ASP A 76 -10.91 -10.20 -4.46
C ASP A 76 -9.98 -11.04 -3.58
N ILE A 77 -10.31 -11.25 -2.30
CA ILE A 77 -9.48 -12.04 -1.37
C ILE A 77 -9.53 -13.51 -1.77
N PRO A 78 -8.38 -14.15 -2.08
CA PRO A 78 -8.31 -15.58 -2.34
C PRO A 78 -8.88 -16.40 -1.18
N PHE A 79 -9.77 -17.34 -1.50
CA PHE A 79 -10.42 -18.19 -0.50
C PHE A 79 -10.16 -19.68 -0.83
N ILE A 80 -9.46 -20.36 0.08
CA ILE A 80 -9.08 -21.77 -0.05
C ILE A 80 -9.86 -22.59 0.97
N PHE A 81 -10.50 -23.66 0.51
CA PHE A 81 -11.18 -24.59 1.39
C PHE A 81 -10.27 -25.73 1.85
N LEU A 82 -10.34 -26.05 3.15
CA LEU A 82 -9.89 -27.29 3.73
C LEU A 82 -11.08 -28.26 3.71
N THR A 83 -10.91 -29.47 3.18
CA THR A 83 -12.03 -30.41 3.01
C THR A 83 -11.66 -31.85 3.36
N ALA A 84 -12.48 -32.53 4.15
CA ALA A 84 -12.41 -33.98 4.32
C ALA A 84 -12.98 -34.75 3.12
N LEU A 85 -13.78 -34.07 2.27
CA LEU A 85 -14.48 -34.66 1.14
C LEU A 85 -13.59 -34.61 -0.11
N ALA A 86 -12.97 -35.75 -0.42
CA ALA A 86 -12.26 -35.97 -1.68
C ALA A 86 -13.20 -36.11 -2.90
N ASP A 87 -14.52 -36.05 -2.68
CA ASP A 87 -15.50 -36.34 -3.71
C ASP A 87 -15.63 -35.20 -4.72
N ARG A 88 -15.55 -35.56 -6.00
CA ARG A 88 -15.48 -34.62 -7.13
C ARG A 88 -16.67 -33.65 -7.21
N LYS A 89 -17.82 -34.02 -6.62
CA LYS A 89 -19.04 -33.18 -6.61
C LYS A 89 -18.90 -31.97 -5.68
N ASP A 90 -18.31 -32.13 -4.50
CA ASP A 90 -18.18 -31.04 -3.53
C ASP A 90 -17.14 -30.02 -4.00
N GLN A 91 -16.06 -30.49 -4.64
CA GLN A 91 -15.09 -29.63 -5.32
C GLN A 91 -15.71 -28.85 -6.49
N ILE A 92 -16.66 -29.44 -7.23
CA ILE A 92 -17.38 -28.73 -8.31
C ILE A 92 -18.32 -27.68 -7.73
N THR A 93 -19.12 -28.01 -6.71
CA THR A 93 -20.06 -27.09 -6.07
C THR A 93 -19.32 -25.88 -5.50
N GLY A 94 -18.24 -26.11 -4.76
CA GLY A 94 -17.53 -24.98 -4.19
C GLY A 94 -16.74 -24.15 -5.23
N ARG A 95 -16.22 -24.75 -6.32
CA ARG A 95 -15.68 -23.96 -7.45
C ARG A 95 -16.75 -23.09 -8.11
N GLN A 96 -18.00 -23.57 -8.18
CA GLN A 96 -19.13 -22.78 -8.66
C GLN A 96 -19.50 -21.64 -7.71
N LEU A 97 -19.27 -21.80 -6.40
CA LEU A 97 -19.46 -20.77 -5.38
C LEU A 97 -18.32 -19.73 -5.34
N GLY A 98 -17.27 -19.89 -6.15
CA GLY A 98 -16.20 -18.90 -6.29
C GLY A 98 -14.98 -19.13 -5.40
N ALA A 99 -14.77 -20.34 -4.88
CA ALA A 99 -13.52 -20.66 -4.20
C ALA A 99 -12.34 -20.75 -5.17
N ASP A 100 -11.18 -20.29 -4.73
CA ASP A 100 -9.97 -20.26 -5.54
C ASP A 100 -9.24 -21.60 -5.56
N ASP A 101 -9.34 -22.39 -4.48
CA ASP A 101 -8.77 -23.74 -4.41
C ASP A 101 -9.33 -24.63 -3.30
N TYR A 102 -8.91 -25.90 -3.31
CA TYR A 102 -9.26 -26.92 -2.32
C TYR A 102 -8.01 -27.68 -1.87
N LEU A 103 -7.88 -27.88 -0.57
CA LEU A 103 -6.90 -28.77 0.04
C LEU A 103 -7.64 -29.89 0.79
N THR A 104 -7.30 -31.14 0.47
CA THR A 104 -7.91 -32.29 1.12
C THR A 104 -7.25 -32.60 2.45
N LYS A 105 -8.03 -32.91 3.49
CA LYS A 105 -7.56 -33.45 4.77
C LYS A 105 -7.26 -34.96 4.60
N PRO A 106 -6.18 -35.50 5.22
CA PRO A 106 -5.20 -34.81 6.06
C PRO A 106 -4.35 -33.82 5.25
N ILE A 107 -4.07 -32.67 5.85
CA ILE A 107 -3.41 -31.55 5.16
C ILE A 107 -1.96 -31.93 4.86
N ASP A 108 -1.62 -31.95 3.57
CA ASP A 108 -0.23 -31.94 3.13
C ASP A 108 0.28 -30.50 3.22
N PHE A 109 1.08 -30.20 4.25
CA PHE A 109 1.57 -28.85 4.51
C PHE A 109 2.51 -28.33 3.41
N GLU A 110 3.26 -29.20 2.73
CA GLU A 110 4.09 -28.78 1.59
C GLU A 110 3.20 -28.32 0.43
N MET A 111 2.17 -29.12 0.12
CA MET A 111 1.20 -28.76 -0.91
C MET A 111 0.39 -27.51 -0.54
N MET A 112 -0.02 -27.37 0.72
CA MET A 112 -0.71 -26.18 1.24
C MET A 112 0.11 -24.93 0.97
N MET A 113 1.41 -24.95 1.30
CA MET A 113 2.29 -23.80 1.09
C MET A 113 2.43 -23.45 -0.40
N VAL A 114 2.56 -24.44 -1.27
CA VAL A 114 2.60 -24.21 -2.73
C VAL A 114 1.34 -23.51 -3.22
N VAL A 115 0.16 -23.94 -2.76
CA VAL A 115 -1.12 -23.34 -3.15
C VAL A 115 -1.23 -21.92 -2.60
N VAL A 116 -0.92 -21.71 -1.31
CA VAL A 116 -0.98 -20.40 -0.65
C VAL A 116 -0.08 -19.38 -1.37
N GLU A 117 1.19 -19.71 -1.59
CA GLU A 117 2.12 -18.80 -2.27
C GLU A 117 1.66 -18.50 -3.70
N SER A 118 1.19 -19.51 -4.43
CA SER A 118 0.69 -19.30 -5.79
C SER A 118 -0.51 -18.34 -5.84
N LYS A 119 -1.43 -18.40 -4.86
CA LYS A 119 -2.56 -17.46 -4.80
C LYS A 119 -2.10 -16.05 -4.43
N LEU A 120 -1.22 -15.92 -3.44
CA LEU A 120 -0.67 -14.62 -3.02
C LEU A 120 0.09 -13.94 -4.17
N GLU A 121 0.93 -14.67 -4.90
CA GLU A 121 1.62 -14.14 -6.07
C GLU A 121 0.65 -13.67 -7.16
N LYS A 122 -0.36 -14.49 -7.46
CA LYS A 122 -1.38 -14.15 -8.46
C LYS A 122 -2.16 -12.89 -8.06
N GLN A 123 -2.54 -12.78 -6.79
CA GLN A 123 -3.24 -11.61 -6.25
C GLN A 123 -2.37 -10.35 -6.38
N ARG A 124 -1.09 -10.42 -5.98
CA ARG A 124 -0.13 -9.32 -6.15
C ARG A 124 0.01 -8.90 -7.62
N HIS A 125 0.07 -9.86 -8.55
CA HIS A 125 0.13 -9.57 -9.97
C HIS A 125 -1.12 -8.87 -10.51
N ILE A 126 -2.31 -9.35 -10.12
CA ILE A 126 -3.59 -8.73 -10.52
C ILE A 126 -3.68 -7.31 -9.97
N GLN A 127 -3.33 -7.13 -8.70
CA GLN A 127 -3.34 -5.83 -8.05
C GLN A 127 -2.38 -4.85 -8.74
N ALA A 128 -1.13 -5.26 -8.99
CA ALA A 128 -0.15 -4.44 -9.70
C ALA A 128 -0.59 -4.07 -11.12
N GLN A 129 -1.28 -4.98 -11.83
CA GLN A 129 -1.85 -4.68 -13.15
C GLN A 129 -3.00 -3.68 -13.06
N ARG A 130 -3.91 -3.85 -12.09
CA ARG A 130 -5.03 -2.94 -11.84
C ARG A 130 -4.53 -1.53 -11.52
N ASP A 131 -3.55 -1.41 -10.64
CA ASP A 131 -2.96 -0.14 -10.25
C ASP A 131 -2.26 0.53 -11.44
N ARG A 132 -1.51 -0.24 -12.23
CA ARG A 132 -0.90 0.26 -13.48
C ARG A 132 -1.95 0.74 -14.49
N GLN A 133 -3.10 0.07 -14.58
CA GLN A 133 -4.14 0.40 -15.54
C GLN A 133 -4.96 1.62 -15.10
N LEU A 134 -5.26 1.72 -13.80
CA LEU A 134 -5.84 2.93 -13.19
C LEU A 134 -4.93 4.13 -13.39
N LEU A 135 -3.62 3.97 -13.20
CA LEU A 135 -2.65 5.03 -13.41
C LEU A 135 -2.60 5.50 -14.87
N LYS A 136 -2.67 4.58 -15.84
CA LYS A 136 -2.77 4.93 -17.27
C LYS A 136 -4.04 5.71 -17.58
N LEU A 137 -5.19 5.26 -17.07
CA LEU A 137 -6.47 5.92 -17.27
C LEU A 137 -6.48 7.31 -16.66
N TYR A 138 -5.96 7.42 -15.44
CA TYR A 138 -5.79 8.68 -14.73
C TYR A 138 -4.93 9.66 -15.53
N THR A 139 -3.75 9.22 -15.97
CA THR A 139 -2.83 10.04 -16.79
C THR A 139 -3.50 10.55 -18.07
N ALA A 140 -4.32 9.71 -18.71
CA ALA A 140 -5.07 10.10 -19.90
C ALA A 140 -6.17 11.14 -19.60
N LEU A 141 -6.84 11.03 -18.45
CA LEU A 141 -7.89 11.95 -18.02
C LEU A 141 -7.35 13.29 -17.49
N THR A 142 -6.12 13.32 -16.97
CA THR A 142 -5.52 14.51 -16.36
C THR A 142 -4.60 15.30 -17.29
N ASN A 143 -4.56 14.98 -18.60
CA ASN A 143 -3.96 15.82 -19.62
C ASN A 143 -4.74 17.16 -19.74
N THR A 144 -4.48 18.06 -18.81
CA THR A 144 -4.60 19.51 -19.01
C THR A 144 -3.18 20.02 -19.12
N GLU A 145 -2.82 20.47 -20.31
CA GLU A 145 -1.53 21.07 -20.63
C GLU A 145 -1.28 22.29 -19.74
N HIS A 146 -0.39 22.18 -18.76
CA HIS A 146 0.40 23.33 -18.32
C HIS A 146 1.86 22.93 -18.15
N LEU A 147 2.70 23.71 -18.85
CA LEU A 147 4.14 23.56 -18.96
C LEU A 147 4.82 23.78 -17.60
N ILE A 148 5.78 22.93 -17.26
CA ILE A 148 6.95 23.32 -16.46
C ILE A 148 8.19 22.85 -17.24
N PRO A 149 9.21 23.72 -17.44
CA PRO A 149 10.41 23.37 -18.18
C PRO A 149 11.19 22.28 -17.46
N THR A 150 11.67 21.29 -18.22
CA THR A 150 12.63 20.31 -17.72
C THR A 150 13.98 20.99 -17.48
N ALA A 151 14.26 21.41 -16.25
CA ALA A 151 15.61 21.80 -15.85
C ALA A 151 16.48 20.55 -15.72
N ASN A 152 17.45 20.45 -16.61
CA ASN A 152 18.50 19.45 -16.65
C ASN A 152 19.47 19.68 -15.48
N PRO A 153 19.69 18.75 -14.54
CA PRO A 153 20.65 18.94 -13.47
C PRO A 153 22.05 18.60 -14.00
N ALA A 154 22.67 19.57 -14.67
CA ALA A 154 24.09 19.52 -15.00
C ALA A 154 24.78 20.74 -14.37
N ALA A 155 25.56 20.45 -13.32
CA ALA A 155 26.63 21.26 -12.73
C ALA A 155 26.24 22.53 -11.95
N ALA A 156 26.36 22.46 -10.62
CA ALA A 156 26.85 23.57 -9.81
C ALA A 156 27.54 23.03 -8.53
N GLY A 157 28.66 23.66 -8.18
CA GLY A 157 29.59 23.19 -7.15
C GLY A 157 29.05 23.20 -5.73
N ARG A 158 29.55 22.25 -4.93
CA ARG A 158 29.30 22.12 -3.50
C ARG A 158 29.86 23.33 -2.72
N ALA A 159 28.96 24.09 -2.11
CA ALA A 159 29.20 24.81 -0.87
C ALA A 159 28.21 24.27 0.18
N ALA A 160 28.63 24.17 1.44
CA ALA A 160 27.77 23.69 2.51
C ALA A 160 26.56 24.62 2.69
N ALA A 161 25.35 24.10 2.47
CA ALA A 161 24.11 24.85 2.61
C ALA A 161 23.92 25.35 4.06
N PRO A 162 23.42 26.58 4.27
CA PRO A 162 23.11 27.10 5.60
C PRO A 162 21.95 26.29 6.24
N ALA A 163 21.82 26.39 7.57
CA ALA A 163 20.74 25.74 8.31
C ALA A 163 19.36 26.21 7.80
N MET A 164 18.51 25.26 7.40
CA MET A 164 17.18 25.50 6.85
C MET A 164 16.27 26.24 7.84
N ALA A 165 15.46 27.17 7.33
CA ALA A 165 14.35 27.75 8.09
C ALA A 165 13.33 26.65 8.46
N PRO A 166 12.60 26.79 9.59
CA PRO A 166 11.55 25.86 9.96
C PRO A 166 10.45 25.83 8.88
N MET A 167 10.03 24.63 8.49
CA MET A 167 9.09 24.36 7.39
C MET A 167 8.01 23.38 7.83
N THR A 168 6.90 23.37 7.13
CA THR A 168 5.82 22.39 7.25
C THR A 168 6.04 21.25 6.27
N ILE A 169 6.38 20.07 6.79
CA ILE A 169 6.55 18.84 6.01
C ILE A 169 5.35 17.94 6.28
N VAL A 170 4.66 17.54 5.22
CA VAL A 170 3.54 16.60 5.32
C VAL A 170 3.95 15.27 4.70
N SER A 171 3.75 14.18 5.44
CA SER A 171 3.87 12.82 4.95
C SER A 171 2.50 12.17 4.79
N VAL A 172 2.28 11.52 3.65
CA VAL A 172 1.06 10.74 3.37
C VAL A 172 1.48 9.34 2.91
N CYS A 173 1.50 8.38 3.83
CA CYS A 173 1.99 7.02 3.57
C CYS A 173 1.16 5.98 4.32
N ASN A 174 0.98 4.82 3.71
CA ASN A 174 0.46 3.65 4.41
C ASN A 174 1.52 3.08 5.39
N ALA A 175 1.11 2.09 6.20
CA ALA A 175 1.98 1.48 7.20
C ALA A 175 3.15 0.65 6.63
N GLU A 176 3.22 0.45 5.31
CA GLU A 176 4.28 -0.34 4.66
C GLU A 176 5.64 0.40 4.66
N ILE A 177 5.64 1.72 4.82
CA ILE A 177 6.86 2.54 4.85
C ILE A 177 7.00 3.17 6.24
N ASP A 178 7.93 2.64 7.05
CA ASP A 178 8.24 3.24 8.35
C ASP A 178 9.06 4.53 8.19
N LEU A 179 8.43 5.65 8.57
CA LEU A 179 9.03 6.98 8.56
C LEU A 179 9.29 7.53 9.97
N THR A 180 9.15 6.71 11.02
CA THR A 180 9.22 7.16 12.41
C THR A 180 10.56 7.82 12.73
N ALA A 181 11.66 7.17 12.34
CA ALA A 181 13.01 7.70 12.55
C ALA A 181 13.26 9.01 11.80
N LEU A 182 12.73 9.12 10.59
CA LEU A 182 12.79 10.34 9.80
C LEU A 182 11.96 11.46 10.43
N HIS A 183 10.70 11.21 10.77
CA HIS A 183 9.83 12.21 11.37
C HIS A 183 10.44 12.78 12.65
N THR A 184 11.09 11.91 13.44
CA THR A 184 11.84 12.32 14.63
C THR A 184 12.99 13.26 14.26
N ALA A 185 13.80 12.89 13.26
CA ALA A 185 14.92 13.70 12.78
C ALA A 185 14.49 15.08 12.25
N LEU A 186 13.45 15.14 11.43
CA LEU A 186 12.95 16.38 10.87
C LEU A 186 12.41 17.32 11.97
N LYS A 187 11.76 16.76 13.00
CA LYS A 187 11.33 17.53 14.17
C LYS A 187 12.51 18.04 15.01
N GLU A 188 13.59 17.25 15.16
CA GLU A 188 14.83 17.67 15.83
C GLU A 188 15.51 18.85 15.11
N GLU A 189 15.43 18.91 13.77
CA GLU A 189 15.91 20.05 12.96
C GLU A 189 14.96 21.26 12.99
N GLY A 190 13.84 21.17 13.71
CA GLY A 190 12.91 22.28 13.93
C GLY A 190 11.77 22.38 12.91
N HIS A 191 11.57 21.37 12.06
CA HIS A 191 10.44 21.33 11.11
C HIS A 191 9.14 20.88 11.77
N ALA A 192 8.02 21.44 11.33
CA ALA A 192 6.70 20.96 11.69
C ALA A 192 6.34 19.77 10.79
N VAL A 193 6.19 18.58 11.38
CA VAL A 193 5.94 17.34 10.62
C VAL A 193 4.55 16.80 10.94
N PHE A 194 3.73 16.65 9.91
CA PHE A 194 2.39 16.05 9.98
C PHE A 194 2.35 14.76 9.16
N ALA A 195 1.70 13.73 9.66
CA ALA A 195 1.64 12.41 9.03
C ALA A 195 0.19 11.94 8.88
N PHE A 196 -0.14 11.40 7.71
CA PHE A 196 -1.44 10.86 7.36
C PHE A 196 -1.29 9.49 6.70
N CYS A 197 -2.25 8.61 6.96
CA CYS A 197 -2.36 7.35 6.22
C CYS A 197 -3.33 7.47 5.03
N SER A 198 -4.38 8.28 5.19
CA SER A 198 -5.41 8.56 4.16
C SER A 198 -5.04 9.82 3.37
N GLY A 199 -5.12 9.72 2.05
CA GLY A 199 -5.02 10.87 1.15
C GLY A 199 -6.21 11.81 1.28
N ARG A 200 -7.43 11.31 1.53
CA ARG A 200 -8.61 12.16 1.73
C ARG A 200 -8.53 12.99 3.01
N GLU A 201 -8.14 12.37 4.12
CA GLU A 201 -7.97 13.05 5.40
C GLU A 201 -6.92 14.17 5.32
N PHE A 202 -5.84 13.92 4.57
CA PHE A 202 -4.86 14.96 4.27
C PHE A 202 -5.47 16.10 3.44
N LEU A 203 -6.16 15.79 2.34
CA LEU A 203 -6.75 16.80 1.46
C LEU A 203 -7.73 17.72 2.23
N ASP A 204 -8.57 17.16 3.09
CA ASP A 204 -9.51 17.94 3.94
C ASP A 204 -8.80 18.98 4.84
N GLN A 205 -7.50 18.79 5.11
CA GLN A 205 -6.69 19.67 5.95
C GLN A 205 -5.60 20.42 5.16
N ALA A 206 -5.45 20.14 3.87
CA ALA A 206 -4.31 20.59 3.08
C ALA A 206 -4.20 22.12 3.02
N SER A 207 -5.33 22.81 2.82
CA SER A 207 -5.40 24.27 2.80
C SER A 207 -4.99 24.92 4.13
N ARG A 208 -5.19 24.22 5.25
CA ARG A 208 -4.84 24.69 6.60
C ARG A 208 -3.38 24.41 6.94
N LEU A 209 -2.87 23.27 6.51
CA LEU A 209 -1.48 22.87 6.74
C LEU A 209 -0.52 23.66 5.85
N ASP A 210 -0.92 23.91 4.60
CA ASP A 210 -0.12 24.58 3.56
C ASP A 210 1.33 24.05 3.52
N PRO A 211 1.50 22.78 3.11
CA PRO A 211 2.80 22.11 3.20
C PRO A 211 3.87 22.83 2.38
N ASP A 212 5.08 22.94 2.91
CA ASP A 212 6.26 23.34 2.12
C ASP A 212 6.78 22.14 1.30
N ILE A 213 6.65 20.92 1.82
CA ILE A 213 7.07 19.67 1.17
C ILE A 213 6.04 18.57 1.42
N LEU A 214 5.73 17.79 0.38
CA LEU A 214 4.91 16.59 0.47
C LEU A 214 5.76 15.33 0.24
N LEU A 215 5.87 14.49 1.27
CA LEU A 215 6.37 13.13 1.15
C LEU A 215 5.17 12.19 0.95
N ILE A 216 5.10 11.44 -0.13
CA ILE A 216 3.93 10.60 -0.41
C ILE A 216 4.32 9.20 -0.87
N GLY A 217 3.75 8.18 -0.23
CA GLY A 217 3.89 6.79 -0.65
C GLY A 217 3.09 6.54 -1.92
N PHE A 218 3.53 5.60 -2.77
CA PHE A 218 2.82 5.28 -4.03
C PHE A 218 1.33 5.00 -3.79
N ASN A 219 1.03 4.24 -2.73
CA ASN A 219 -0.31 4.00 -2.22
C ASN A 219 -0.50 4.70 -0.86
N THR A 220 -1.63 5.39 -0.70
CA THR A 220 -2.19 5.76 0.60
C THR A 220 -3.30 4.76 0.96
N THR A 221 -3.89 4.85 2.15
CA THR A 221 -4.97 3.93 2.58
C THR A 221 -6.17 3.95 1.63
N ASP A 222 -6.45 5.07 0.95
CA ASP A 222 -7.68 5.27 0.18
C ASP A 222 -7.48 5.90 -1.22
N LEU A 223 -6.36 6.57 -1.47
CA LEU A 223 -6.04 7.24 -2.74
C LEU A 223 -4.63 6.91 -3.24
N GLN A 224 -4.46 7.01 -4.55
CA GLN A 224 -3.14 6.87 -5.21
C GLN A 224 -2.38 8.21 -5.17
N ALA A 225 -1.06 8.17 -5.01
CA ALA A 225 -0.24 9.40 -4.89
C ALA A 225 -0.50 10.45 -5.99
N PRO A 226 -0.59 10.09 -7.29
CA PRO A 226 -0.80 11.07 -8.35
C PRO A 226 -2.14 11.82 -8.23
N LEU A 227 -3.16 11.16 -7.67
CA LEU A 227 -4.48 11.75 -7.45
C LEU A 227 -4.45 12.75 -6.30
N VAL A 228 -3.81 12.38 -5.18
CA VAL A 228 -3.60 13.29 -4.04
C VAL A 228 -2.86 14.55 -4.49
N VAL A 229 -1.77 14.40 -5.25
CA VAL A 229 -0.97 15.53 -5.75
C VAL A 229 -1.80 16.47 -6.64
N ASN A 230 -2.62 15.92 -7.54
CA ASN A 230 -3.45 16.76 -8.42
C ASN A 230 -4.61 17.43 -7.69
N MET A 231 -5.28 16.71 -6.79
CA MET A 231 -6.36 17.29 -5.97
C MET A 231 -5.80 18.40 -5.08
N LEU A 232 -4.66 18.17 -4.45
CA LEU A 232 -3.93 19.17 -3.66
C LEU A 232 -3.65 20.43 -4.49
N ARG A 233 -3.07 20.27 -5.69
CA ARG A 233 -2.80 21.41 -6.60
C ARG A 233 -4.06 22.17 -7.00
N ARG A 234 -5.17 21.46 -7.25
CA ARG A 234 -6.46 22.08 -7.59
C ARG A 234 -7.08 22.83 -6.42
N GLU A 235 -6.93 22.29 -5.22
CA GLU A 235 -7.53 22.83 -4.01
C GLU A 235 -6.77 24.06 -3.51
N THR A 236 -5.43 24.01 -3.48
CA THR A 236 -4.61 25.10 -2.95
C THR A 236 -4.14 26.08 -4.00
N GLY A 237 -4.17 25.70 -5.28
CA GLY A 237 -3.63 26.50 -6.39
C GLY A 237 -2.11 26.66 -6.38
N ARG A 238 -1.40 25.96 -5.50
CA ARG A 238 0.07 26.01 -5.37
C ARG A 238 0.71 24.71 -5.85
N THR A 239 1.95 24.82 -6.30
CA THR A 239 2.83 23.68 -6.56
C THR A 239 3.73 23.47 -5.36
N TYR A 240 3.81 22.21 -4.92
CA TYR A 240 4.66 21.80 -3.81
C TYR A 240 5.74 20.87 -4.34
N PRO A 241 6.98 20.93 -3.80
CA PRO A 241 7.93 19.84 -3.90
C PRO A 241 7.30 18.53 -3.41
N VAL A 242 7.17 17.54 -4.29
CA VAL A 242 6.62 16.22 -3.98
C VAL A 242 7.69 15.15 -4.13
N ILE A 243 7.98 14.44 -3.04
CA ILE A 243 8.90 13.31 -3.02
C ILE A 243 8.09 12.02 -2.94
N LEU A 244 8.25 11.16 -3.95
CA LEU A 244 7.63 9.85 -4.00
C LEU A 244 8.43 8.83 -3.18
N LEU A 245 7.78 8.20 -2.21
CA LEU A 245 8.32 7.11 -1.42
C LEU A 245 7.91 5.76 -2.02
N MET A 246 8.89 4.95 -2.40
CA MET A 246 8.72 3.65 -3.05
C MET A 246 8.99 2.51 -2.06
N PRO A 247 8.13 1.47 -2.00
CA PRO A 247 8.41 0.26 -1.24
C PRO A 247 9.69 -0.45 -1.69
N PRO A 248 10.34 -1.26 -0.82
CA PRO A 248 11.60 -1.93 -1.13
C PRO A 248 11.48 -2.85 -2.34
N ASP A 249 10.39 -3.63 -2.38
CA ASP A 249 10.15 -4.71 -3.35
C ASP A 249 9.50 -4.22 -4.65
N MET A 250 9.25 -2.91 -4.76
CA MET A 250 8.58 -2.35 -5.93
C MET A 250 9.55 -2.30 -7.11
N PRO A 251 9.31 -3.02 -8.23
CA PRO A 251 10.24 -3.04 -9.36
C PRO A 251 10.43 -1.64 -9.93
N ASP A 252 11.63 -1.26 -10.40
CA ASP A 252 11.82 0.04 -11.05
C ASP A 252 10.93 0.12 -12.30
N PHE A 253 10.03 1.11 -12.35
CA PHE A 253 9.25 1.42 -13.57
C PHE A 253 9.94 2.53 -14.35
N PRO A 254 9.92 2.48 -15.69
CA PRO A 254 10.44 3.56 -16.52
C PRO A 254 9.72 4.86 -16.18
N VAL A 255 10.51 5.91 -16.00
CA VAL A 255 10.08 7.27 -15.67
C VAL A 255 9.56 7.94 -16.94
N ASP A 256 8.49 7.40 -17.52
CA ASP A 256 7.80 8.03 -18.64
C ASP A 256 6.52 8.69 -18.12
N ASN A 257 6.15 9.83 -18.72
CA ASN A 257 4.97 10.74 -18.61
C ASN A 257 4.02 10.67 -17.39
N THR A 258 3.78 9.49 -16.82
CA THR A 258 3.17 9.17 -15.51
C THR A 258 3.87 9.79 -14.29
N MET A 259 5.14 10.21 -14.40
CA MET A 259 5.91 10.86 -13.33
C MET A 259 5.82 12.40 -13.36
N ARG A 260 4.98 12.97 -14.24
CA ARG A 260 4.71 14.42 -14.24
C ARG A 260 4.01 14.81 -12.94
N GLY A 261 4.75 15.39 -12.00
CA GLY A 261 4.23 15.89 -10.74
C GLY A 261 5.01 15.49 -9.49
N PHE A 262 6.06 14.68 -9.61
CA PHE A 262 6.99 14.33 -8.52
C PHE A 262 8.39 14.88 -8.82
N ASP A 263 9.00 15.51 -7.84
CA ASP A 263 10.31 16.17 -7.96
C ASP A 263 11.47 15.22 -7.62
N ALA A 264 11.21 14.20 -6.79
CA ALA A 264 12.17 13.15 -6.46
C ALA A 264 11.51 11.81 -6.14
N LYS A 265 12.32 10.74 -6.14
CA LYS A 265 11.91 9.40 -5.70
C LYS A 265 12.92 8.81 -4.72
N ILE A 266 12.42 8.15 -3.69
CA ILE A 266 13.24 7.51 -2.65
C ILE A 266 12.68 6.14 -2.36
N ARG A 267 13.56 5.15 -2.27
CA ARG A 267 13.19 3.75 -1.99
C ARG A 267 13.36 3.45 -0.51
N ALA A 268 12.41 2.75 0.08
CA ALA A 268 12.52 2.21 1.43
C ALA A 268 13.45 0.98 1.47
N PRO A 269 14.16 0.71 2.59
CA PRO A 269 14.20 1.51 3.81
C PRO A 269 14.92 2.85 3.60
N VAL A 270 14.37 3.91 4.20
CA VAL A 270 14.86 5.26 4.01
C VAL A 270 16.03 5.53 4.97
N ASP A 271 17.23 5.73 4.42
CA ASP A 271 18.38 6.19 5.22
C ASP A 271 18.16 7.65 5.65
N LYS A 272 18.19 7.89 6.97
CA LYS A 272 17.97 9.21 7.58
C LYS A 272 18.91 10.28 6.99
N ALA A 273 20.21 9.99 6.88
CA ALA A 273 21.20 10.97 6.45
C ALA A 273 21.08 11.25 4.95
N ALA A 274 20.86 10.21 4.14
CA ALA A 274 20.66 10.36 2.71
C ALA A 274 19.40 11.15 2.39
N MET A 275 18.30 10.90 3.10
CA MET A 275 17.05 11.63 2.84
C MET A 275 17.08 13.07 3.32
N LEU A 276 17.66 13.35 4.49
CA LEU A 276 17.87 14.73 4.92
C LEU A 276 18.71 15.52 3.92
N GLN A 277 19.72 14.89 3.33
CA GLN A 277 20.51 15.52 2.28
C GLN A 277 19.69 15.76 1.01
N GLN A 278 18.89 14.80 0.56
CA GLN A 278 18.02 14.98 -0.61
C GLN A 278 16.95 16.05 -0.40
N ILE A 279 16.35 16.11 0.78
CA ILE A 279 15.41 17.17 1.16
C ILE A 279 16.11 18.53 1.05
N ARG A 280 17.32 18.67 1.63
CA ARG A 280 18.13 19.91 1.52
C ARG A 280 18.43 20.28 0.07
N ASP A 281 18.83 19.32 -0.75
CA ASP A 281 19.19 19.56 -2.15
C ASP A 281 17.97 20.07 -2.94
N ILE A 282 16.78 19.49 -2.72
CA ILE A 282 15.52 19.91 -3.37
C ILE A 282 15.12 21.32 -2.91
N ILE A 283 15.30 21.65 -1.63
CA ILE A 283 14.99 22.97 -1.08
C ILE A 283 15.93 24.05 -1.59
N SER A 284 17.24 23.74 -1.72
CA SER A 284 18.21 24.69 -2.28
C SER A 284 17.81 25.09 -3.70
N ILE A 285 17.41 24.12 -4.52
CA ILE A 285 16.96 24.36 -5.90
C ILE A 285 15.69 25.21 -5.92
N ALA A 286 14.72 24.92 -5.03
CA ALA A 286 13.46 25.67 -4.97
C ALA A 286 13.63 27.13 -4.51
N ASN A 287 14.62 27.42 -3.66
CA ASN A 287 14.91 28.78 -3.18
C ASN A 287 15.76 29.58 -4.18
N ASP A 288 16.74 28.96 -4.85
CA ASP A 288 17.57 29.63 -5.86
C ASP A 288 16.72 30.15 -7.03
N ASP A 289 15.72 29.37 -7.47
CA ASP A 289 14.77 29.79 -8.52
C ASP A 289 13.88 30.97 -8.09
N ALA A 290 13.54 31.08 -6.80
CA ALA A 290 12.73 32.18 -6.27
C ALA A 290 13.54 33.48 -6.15
N ASP A 291 14.81 33.39 -5.74
CA ASP A 291 15.71 34.54 -5.64
C ASP A 291 16.10 35.07 -7.03
N ASP A 292 16.33 34.20 -8.01
CA ASP A 292 16.60 34.61 -9.40
C ASP A 292 15.38 35.30 -10.05
N LEU A 293 14.16 34.82 -9.76
CA LEU A 293 12.93 35.44 -10.26
C LEU A 293 12.69 36.82 -9.62
N MET A 294 13.03 36.99 -8.34
CA MET A 294 12.91 38.26 -7.62
C MET A 294 14.03 39.25 -7.94
N ALA A 295 15.22 38.78 -8.31
CA ALA A 295 16.31 39.62 -8.79
C ALA A 295 16.09 40.13 -10.24
N ALA A 296 15.22 39.45 -10.99
CA ALA A 296 14.86 39.81 -12.37
C ALA A 296 13.67 40.78 -12.49
N LEU A 297 12.98 41.11 -11.38
CA LEU A 297 11.87 42.07 -11.29
C LEU A 297 12.34 43.43 -10.74
#